data_AF-A0A7S2CC02-F1
#
_entry.id   AF-A0A7S2CC02-F1
#
_cell.length_a   1.000
_cell.length_b   1.000
_cell.length_c   1.000
_cell.angle_alpha   90.00
_cell.angle_beta   90.00
_cell.angle_gamma   90.00
#
_symmetry.space_group_name_H-M   'P 1'
#
loop_
_entity.id
_entity.type
_entity.pdbx_description
1 polymer ?
#
loop_
_entity_poly.entity_id
_entity_poly.type
_entity_poly.pdbx_seq_one_letter_code
_entity_poly.pdbx_strand_id
1 'polypeptide(L)'
;ASLMEMNMLMAALVEVVQVVSSVEKETMVVTFLKVKMQSVIEDLEPGFDGMISQFLFAQLVESPVVIKALADHGVDVMELIDFKDYIFDQGDTVDFAKFMDLTLQLRGTNKATLKDIIDLRKRLVQEFGRIEQHILQIPKGPLSMPSSPVSIPPRVPEHDETEV
;
A
#
# COMPACT_ATOMS: atom_id res chain seq x y z
N ALA A 1 -13.84 5.69 -51.24
CA ALA A 1 -14.81 5.18 -50.26
C ALA A 1 -14.31 3.87 -49.63
N SER A 2 -14.08 2.81 -50.41
CA SER A 2 -13.65 1.48 -49.91
C SER A 2 -12.36 1.46 -49.07
N LEU A 3 -11.33 2.23 -49.42
CA LEU A 3 -10.10 2.32 -48.62
C LEU A 3 -10.31 2.98 -47.25
N MET A 4 -11.20 3.96 -47.16
CA MET A 4 -11.53 4.65 -45.90
C MET A 4 -12.31 3.72 -44.98
N GLU A 5 -13.25 2.95 -45.55
CA GLU A 5 -14.01 1.91 -44.84
C GLU A 5 -13.07 0.80 -44.31
N MET A 6 -12.15 0.30 -45.14
CA MET A 6 -11.18 -0.72 -44.74
C MET A 6 -10.25 -0.22 -43.61
N ASN A 7 -9.71 0.99 -43.75
CA ASN A 7 -8.81 1.55 -42.73
C ASN A 7 -9.53 1.82 -41.40
N MET A 8 -10.80 2.22 -41.45
CA MET A 8 -11.61 2.41 -40.25
C MET A 8 -11.93 1.08 -39.55
N LEU A 9 -12.25 0.02 -40.30
CA LEU A 9 -12.47 -1.32 -39.74
C LEU A 9 -11.18 -1.92 -39.17
N MET A 10 -10.05 -1.72 -39.84
CA MET A 10 -8.74 -2.16 -39.33
C MET A 10 -8.38 -1.44 -38.03
N ALA A 11 -8.65 -0.14 -37.93
CA ALA A 11 -8.43 0.61 -36.70
C ALA A 11 -9.26 0.07 -35.53
N ALA A 12 -10.56 -0.21 -35.74
CA ALA A 12 -11.42 -0.78 -34.72
C ALA A 12 -10.96 -2.18 -34.26
N LEU A 13 -10.48 -3.03 -35.18
CA LEU A 13 -9.95 -4.34 -34.84
C LEU A 13 -8.65 -4.25 -34.03
N VAL A 14 -7.73 -3.37 -34.42
CA VAL A 14 -6.47 -3.16 -33.68
C VAL A 14 -6.76 -2.64 -32.27
N GLU A 15 -7.72 -1.74 -32.12
CA GLU A 15 -8.14 -1.24 -30.80
C GLU A 15 -8.67 -2.37 -29.91
N VAL A 16 -9.58 -3.21 -30.41
CA VAL A 16 -10.12 -4.35 -29.64
C VAL A 16 -9.01 -5.34 -29.28
N VAL A 17 -8.12 -5.68 -30.22
CA VAL A 17 -7.00 -6.60 -29.96
C VAL A 17 -6.03 -6.04 -28.93
N GLN A 18 -5.76 -4.73 -28.96
CA GLN A 18 -4.93 -4.06 -27.94
C GLN A 18 -5.57 -4.11 -26.56
N VAL A 19 -6.89 -3.85 -26.47
CA VAL A 19 -7.62 -3.93 -25.20
C VAL A 19 -7.60 -5.37 -24.66
N VAL A 20 -7.97 -6.35 -25.49
CA VAL A 20 -7.97 -7.77 -25.09
C VAL A 20 -6.57 -8.22 -24.66
N SER A 21 -5.54 -7.91 -25.45
CA SER A 21 -4.15 -8.26 -25.13
C SER A 21 -3.69 -7.65 -23.80
N SER A 22 -4.08 -6.40 -23.51
CA SER A 22 -3.76 -5.78 -22.22
C SER A 22 -4.43 -6.48 -21.05
N VAL A 23 -5.72 -6.84 -21.18
CA VAL A 23 -6.49 -7.54 -20.14
C VAL A 23 -5.96 -8.97 -19.92
N GLU A 24 -5.65 -9.68 -20.98
CA GLU A 24 -5.06 -11.03 -20.90
C GLU A 24 -3.69 -10.99 -20.23
N LYS A 25 -2.85 -10.01 -20.58
CA LYS A 25 -1.53 -9.84 -19.96
C LYS A 25 -1.65 -9.56 -18.46
N GLU A 26 -2.56 -8.68 -18.05
CA GLU A 26 -2.83 -8.42 -16.63
C GLU A 26 -3.35 -9.68 -15.92
N THR A 27 -4.27 -10.42 -16.54
CA THR A 27 -4.83 -11.66 -15.98
C THR A 27 -3.75 -12.74 -15.79
N MET A 28 -2.85 -12.89 -16.76
CA MET A 28 -1.72 -13.81 -16.70
C MET A 28 -0.79 -13.48 -15.52
N VAL A 29 -0.51 -12.19 -15.36
CA VAL A 29 0.36 -11.67 -14.31
C VAL A 29 -0.22 -11.92 -12.91
N VAL A 30 -1.51 -11.63 -12.71
CA VAL A 30 -2.21 -11.91 -11.45
C VAL A 30 -2.18 -13.42 -11.15
N THR A 31 -2.46 -14.24 -12.15
CA THR A 31 -2.47 -15.70 -12.01
C THR A 31 -1.08 -16.23 -11.63
N PHE A 32 -0.03 -15.73 -12.28
CA PHE A 32 1.34 -16.12 -11.99
C PHE A 32 1.74 -15.77 -10.56
N LEU A 33 1.46 -14.54 -10.11
CA LEU A 33 1.77 -14.10 -8.76
C LEU A 33 1.02 -14.94 -7.72
N LYS A 34 -0.26 -15.21 -7.97
CA LYS A 34 -1.10 -16.06 -7.09
C LYS A 34 -0.53 -17.46 -6.95
N VAL A 35 -0.19 -18.13 -8.06
CA VAL A 35 0.42 -19.47 -8.05
C VAL A 35 1.75 -19.46 -7.31
N LYS A 36 2.58 -18.43 -7.53
CA LYS A 36 3.90 -18.33 -6.91
C LYS A 36 3.80 -18.12 -5.40
N MET A 37 2.89 -17.26 -4.95
CA MET A 37 2.63 -17.05 -3.53
C MET A 37 2.03 -18.30 -2.88
N GLN A 38 1.07 -18.95 -3.53
CA GLN A 38 0.47 -20.18 -3.01
C GLN A 38 1.52 -21.28 -2.82
N SER A 39 2.44 -21.47 -3.78
CA SER A 39 3.54 -22.43 -3.64
C SER A 39 4.43 -22.13 -2.43
N VAL A 40 4.75 -20.86 -2.16
CA VAL A 40 5.57 -20.48 -1.00
C VAL A 40 4.80 -20.64 0.30
N ILE A 41 3.49 -20.37 0.30
CA ILE A 41 2.63 -20.58 1.47
C ILE A 41 2.53 -22.06 1.80
N GLU A 42 2.38 -22.95 0.82
CA GLU A 42 2.35 -24.40 1.02
C GLU A 42 3.66 -24.92 1.64
N ASP A 43 4.80 -24.32 1.30
CA ASP A 43 6.10 -24.64 1.89
C ASP A 43 6.25 -24.14 3.35
N LEU A 44 5.69 -22.96 3.66
CA LEU A 44 5.78 -22.34 4.98
C LEU A 44 4.76 -22.92 5.98
N GLU A 45 3.53 -23.16 5.52
CA GLU A 45 2.41 -23.61 6.34
C GLU A 45 1.62 -24.73 5.63
N PRO A 46 2.03 -26.00 5.83
CA PRO A 46 1.32 -27.15 5.27
C PRO A 46 -0.09 -27.26 5.85
N GLY A 47 -1.10 -27.25 4.97
CA GLY A 47 -2.50 -27.29 5.38
C GLY A 47 -3.16 -25.91 5.55
N PHE A 48 -2.57 -24.89 4.93
CA PHE A 48 -3.12 -23.53 4.82
C PHE A 48 -4.65 -23.53 4.62
N ASP A 49 -5.34 -22.81 5.50
CA ASP A 49 -6.81 -22.76 5.60
C ASP A 49 -7.44 -21.68 4.70
N GLY A 50 -6.62 -20.94 3.94
CA GLY A 50 -7.04 -19.80 3.14
C GLY A 50 -6.86 -18.45 3.82
N MET A 51 -6.44 -18.41 5.09
CA MET A 51 -6.29 -17.21 5.90
C MET A 51 -4.82 -16.90 6.19
N ILE A 52 -4.36 -15.72 5.78
CA ILE A 52 -3.01 -15.24 6.07
C ILE A 52 -3.01 -14.58 7.45
N SER A 53 -2.22 -15.10 8.37
CA SER A 53 -1.93 -14.45 9.66
C SER A 53 -0.81 -13.42 9.53
N GLN A 54 -0.71 -12.47 10.48
CA GLN A 54 0.41 -11.52 10.51
C GLN A 54 1.79 -12.22 10.54
N PHE A 55 1.89 -13.37 11.21
CA PHE A 55 3.12 -14.16 11.28
C PHE A 55 3.46 -14.80 9.94
N LEU A 56 2.47 -15.37 9.23
CA LEU A 56 2.66 -15.91 7.90
C LEU A 56 3.02 -14.80 6.91
N PHE A 57 2.37 -13.64 6.99
CA PHE A 57 2.68 -12.47 6.16
C PHE A 57 4.14 -12.04 6.32
N ALA A 58 4.66 -11.94 7.54
CA ALA A 58 6.06 -11.59 7.81
C ALA A 58 7.03 -12.57 7.13
N GLN A 59 6.79 -13.88 7.26
CA GLN A 59 7.61 -14.89 6.59
C GLN A 59 7.48 -14.85 5.06
N LEU A 60 6.29 -14.54 4.56
CA LEU A 60 6.02 -14.46 3.13
C LEU A 60 6.80 -13.31 2.48
N VAL A 61 6.82 -12.13 3.11
CA VAL A 61 7.55 -10.95 2.61
C VAL A 61 9.06 -11.01 2.86
N GLU A 62 9.54 -11.90 3.73
CA GLU A 62 10.96 -12.21 3.91
C GLU A 62 11.50 -13.17 2.83
N SER A 63 10.63 -13.93 2.16
CA SER A 63 11.05 -14.89 1.14
C SER A 63 11.61 -14.17 -0.11
N PRO A 64 12.88 -14.40 -0.48
CA PRO A 64 13.49 -13.73 -1.64
C PRO A 64 12.77 -14.10 -2.96
N VAL A 65 12.12 -15.27 -2.99
CA VAL A 65 11.33 -15.73 -4.12
C VAL A 65 10.08 -14.86 -4.29
N VAL A 66 9.43 -14.49 -3.18
CA VAL A 66 8.22 -13.65 -3.18
C VAL A 66 8.60 -12.20 -3.44
N ILE A 67 9.65 -11.68 -2.79
CA ILE A 67 10.15 -10.32 -3.01
C ILE A 67 10.43 -10.10 -4.50
N LYS A 68 11.15 -11.03 -5.13
CA LYS A 68 11.43 -10.96 -6.56
C LYS A 68 10.16 -11.04 -7.40
N ALA A 69 9.26 -11.96 -7.09
CA ALA A 69 8.00 -12.10 -7.82
C ALA A 69 7.14 -10.84 -7.73
N LEU A 70 7.09 -10.15 -6.58
CA LEU A 70 6.38 -8.89 -6.40
C LEU A 70 7.03 -7.75 -7.19
N ALA A 71 8.35 -7.62 -7.10
CA ALA A 71 9.11 -6.58 -7.79
C ALA A 71 9.04 -6.74 -9.32
N ASP A 72 9.18 -7.95 -9.85
CA ASP A 72 9.06 -8.26 -11.29
C ASP A 72 7.67 -7.87 -11.85
N HIS A 73 6.69 -7.78 -10.95
CA HIS A 73 5.30 -7.44 -11.22
C HIS A 73 4.93 -6.03 -10.71
N GLY A 74 5.91 -5.16 -10.45
CA GLY A 74 5.69 -3.74 -10.17
C GLY A 74 4.95 -3.44 -8.85
N VAL A 75 4.94 -4.38 -7.91
CA VAL A 75 4.49 -4.16 -6.53
C VAL A 75 5.70 -3.76 -5.70
N ASP A 76 5.59 -2.63 -4.99
CA ASP A 76 6.63 -2.21 -4.04
C ASP A 76 6.48 -2.99 -2.72
N VAL A 77 7.49 -3.79 -2.40
CA VAL A 77 7.49 -4.64 -1.21
C VAL A 77 7.63 -3.82 0.07
N MET A 78 8.36 -2.69 0.02
CA MET A 78 8.49 -1.80 1.19
C MET A 78 7.15 -1.15 1.51
N GLU A 79 6.44 -0.68 0.49
CA GLU A 79 5.08 -0.16 0.64
C GLU A 79 4.14 -1.25 1.18
N LEU A 80 4.21 -2.48 0.67
CA LEU A 80 3.39 -3.58 1.18
C LEU A 80 3.62 -3.85 2.68
N ILE A 81 4.86 -3.71 3.17
CA ILE A 81 5.20 -3.86 4.60
C ILE A 81 4.62 -2.70 5.43
N ASP A 82 4.72 -1.47 4.93
CA ASP A 82 4.13 -0.30 5.60
C ASP A 82 2.59 -0.38 5.65
N PHE A 83 1.99 -1.01 4.65
CA PHE A 83 0.54 -1.26 4.58
C PHE A 83 0.06 -2.39 5.48
N LYS A 84 0.94 -3.09 6.22
CA LYS A 84 0.54 -4.20 7.11
C LYS A 84 -0.60 -3.80 8.06
N ASP A 85 -0.52 -2.62 8.68
CA ASP A 85 -1.49 -2.17 9.68
C ASP A 85 -2.87 -1.95 9.04
N TYR A 86 -2.88 -1.62 7.75
CA TYR A 86 -4.11 -1.49 6.97
C TYR A 86 -4.69 -2.83 6.52
N ILE A 87 -3.83 -3.76 6.10
CA ILE A 87 -4.24 -5.11 5.67
C ILE A 87 -4.94 -5.85 6.82
N PHE A 88 -4.47 -5.63 8.05
CA PHE A 88 -4.95 -6.28 9.27
C PHE A 88 -5.82 -5.36 10.17
N ASP A 89 -6.36 -4.26 9.63
CA ASP A 89 -7.18 -3.28 10.38
C ASP A 89 -8.44 -3.90 11.03
N GLN A 90 -8.96 -5.00 10.47
CA GLN A 90 -10.19 -5.67 10.94
C GLN A 90 -9.93 -6.95 11.76
N GLY A 91 -8.66 -7.34 11.98
CA GLY A 91 -8.30 -8.54 12.73
C GLY A 91 -6.91 -9.08 12.39
N ASP A 92 -6.49 -10.13 13.10
CA ASP A 92 -5.14 -10.70 12.98
C ASP A 92 -4.93 -11.60 11.74
N THR A 93 -6.00 -11.86 10.99
CA THR A 93 -5.98 -12.69 9.79
C THR A 93 -6.73 -12.03 8.63
N VAL A 94 -6.29 -12.32 7.40
CA VAL A 94 -6.91 -11.83 6.16
C VAL A 94 -7.07 -12.98 5.16
N ASP A 95 -8.19 -13.02 4.44
CA ASP A 95 -8.38 -14.02 3.38
C ASP A 95 -7.33 -13.84 2.26
N PHE A 96 -6.81 -14.95 1.74
CA PHE A 96 -5.77 -14.94 0.71
C PHE A 96 -6.19 -14.20 -0.56
N ALA A 97 -7.45 -14.32 -1.00
CA ALA A 97 -7.94 -13.59 -2.16
C ALA A 97 -7.98 -12.08 -1.87
N LYS A 98 -8.43 -11.70 -0.67
CA LYS A 98 -8.45 -10.30 -0.24
C LYS A 98 -7.04 -9.71 -0.12
N PHE A 99 -6.09 -10.47 0.40
CA PHE A 99 -4.69 -10.08 0.46
C PHE A 99 -4.09 -9.88 -0.93
N MET A 100 -4.35 -10.79 -1.86
CA MET A 100 -3.87 -10.69 -3.24
C MET A 100 -4.42 -9.43 -3.92
N ASP A 101 -5.71 -9.14 -3.75
CA ASP A 101 -6.33 -7.93 -4.29
C ASP A 101 -5.68 -6.65 -3.74
N LEU A 102 -5.39 -6.60 -2.44
CA LEU A 102 -4.70 -5.46 -1.80
C LEU A 102 -3.26 -5.32 -2.32
N THR A 103 -2.55 -6.44 -2.44
CA THR A 103 -1.17 -6.47 -2.94
C THR A 103 -1.09 -5.98 -4.39
N LEU A 104 -2.03 -6.38 -5.24
CA LEU A 104 -2.11 -5.92 -6.62
C LEU A 104 -2.55 -4.46 -6.73
N GLN A 105 -3.31 -3.94 -5.76
CA GLN A 105 -3.69 -2.54 -5.72
C GLN A 105 -2.51 -1.61 -5.45
N LEU A 106 -1.49 -2.09 -4.73
CA LEU A 106 -0.22 -1.39 -4.49
C LEU A 106 0.72 -1.41 -5.69
N ARG A 107 0.33 -2.02 -6.81
CA ARG A 107 1.09 -1.90 -8.06
C ARG A 107 1.08 -0.45 -8.52
N GLY A 108 2.25 0.15 -8.71
CA GLY A 108 2.37 1.57 -9.11
C GLY A 108 1.76 1.91 -10.48
N THR A 109 1.42 0.91 -11.31
CA THR A 109 0.69 1.10 -12.56
C THR A 109 -0.83 1.04 -12.42
N ASN A 110 -1.35 0.80 -11.21
CA ASN A 110 -2.79 0.77 -10.97
C ASN A 110 -3.35 2.20 -11.08
N LYS A 111 -4.31 2.39 -11.99
CA LYS A 111 -4.90 3.71 -12.24
C LYS A 111 -5.89 4.04 -11.12
N ALA A 112 -5.63 5.11 -10.38
CA ALA A 112 -6.58 5.62 -9.40
C ALA A 112 -7.92 5.94 -10.06
N THR A 113 -8.99 5.39 -9.49
CA THR A 113 -10.37 5.51 -9.96
C THR A 113 -11.15 6.52 -9.12
N LEU A 114 -12.31 6.95 -9.61
CA LEU A 114 -13.24 7.78 -8.84
C LEU A 114 -13.66 7.09 -7.52
N LYS A 115 -13.72 5.75 -7.51
CA LYS A 115 -14.03 4.98 -6.31
C LYS A 115 -12.98 5.20 -5.24
N ASP A 116 -11.70 5.20 -5.61
CA ASP A 116 -10.58 5.41 -4.68
C ASP A 116 -10.64 6.82 -4.06
N ILE A 117 -11.01 7.84 -4.85
CA ILE A 117 -11.21 9.22 -4.35
C ILE A 117 -12.40 9.28 -3.38
N ILE A 118 -13.50 8.60 -3.71
CA ILE A 118 -14.69 8.56 -2.85
C ILE A 118 -14.35 7.86 -1.53
N ASP A 119 -13.59 6.77 -1.56
CA ASP A 119 -13.22 6.00 -0.39
C ASP A 119 -12.21 6.75 0.48
N LEU A 120 -11.24 7.45 -0.13
CA LEU A 120 -10.37 8.42 0.56
C LEU A 120 -11.20 9.49 1.27
N ARG A 121 -12.16 10.12 0.57
CA ARG A 121 -13.02 11.15 1.16
C ARG A 121 -13.81 10.61 2.36
N LYS A 122 -14.41 9.41 2.23
CA LYS A 122 -15.15 8.78 3.35
C LYS A 122 -14.25 8.55 4.55
N ARG A 123 -13.05 8.02 4.33
CA ARG A 123 -12.09 7.74 5.40
C ARG A 123 -11.62 9.03 6.07
N LEU A 124 -11.29 10.08 5.31
CA LEU A 124 -10.94 11.39 5.87
C LEU A 124 -12.07 11.97 6.73
N VAL A 125 -13.32 11.89 6.27
CA VAL A 125 -14.47 12.35 7.06
C VAL A 125 -14.63 11.57 8.36
N GLN A 126 -14.43 10.25 8.34
CA GLN A 126 -14.47 9.42 9.54
C GLN A 126 -13.36 9.78 10.54
N GLU A 127 -12.13 9.90 10.06
CA GLU A 127 -10.98 10.25 10.89
C GLU A 127 -11.09 11.67 11.45
N PHE A 128 -11.52 12.66 10.65
CA PHE A 128 -11.77 14.00 11.17
C PHE A 128 -12.89 14.05 12.21
N GLY A 129 -13.95 13.25 12.04
CA GLY A 129 -14.99 13.10 13.07
C GLY A 129 -14.45 12.50 14.37
N ARG A 130 -13.57 11.48 14.29
CA ARG A 130 -12.88 10.91 15.47
C ARG A 130 -11.98 11.94 16.16
N ILE A 131 -11.22 12.71 15.38
CA ILE A 131 -10.36 13.78 15.90
C ILE A 131 -11.21 14.85 16.60
N GLU A 132 -12.33 15.28 16.02
CA GLU A 132 -13.23 16.25 16.62
C GLU A 132 -13.77 15.77 17.98
N GLN A 133 -14.18 14.50 18.08
CA GLN A 133 -14.63 13.91 19.33
C GLN A 133 -13.53 13.87 20.41
N HIS A 134 -12.29 13.56 20.04
CA HIS A 134 -11.16 13.57 20.97
C HIS A 134 -10.77 14.99 21.41
N ILE A 135 -10.78 15.97 20.50
CA ILE A 135 -10.47 17.38 20.83
C ILE A 135 -11.51 17.96 21.79
N LEU A 136 -12.79 17.64 21.62
CA LEU A 136 -13.86 18.10 22.51
C LEU A 136 -13.83 17.45 23.90
N GLN A 137 -13.15 16.31 24.05
CA GLN A 137 -12.97 15.61 25.32
C GLN A 137 -11.71 16.04 26.09
N ILE A 138 -10.86 16.90 25.51
CA ILE A 138 -9.77 17.52 26.26
C ILE A 138 -10.40 18.43 27.33
N PRO A 139 -10.19 18.15 28.63
CA PRO A 139 -10.72 19.01 29.68
C PRO A 139 -10.18 20.42 29.48
N LYS A 140 -11.06 21.42 29.39
CA LYS A 140 -10.72 22.84 29.44
C LYS A 140 -10.22 23.20 30.85
N GLY A 141 -9.08 22.64 31.26
CA GLY A 141 -8.32 23.10 32.41
C GLY A 141 -7.46 24.30 32.01
N PRO A 142 -7.21 25.27 32.91
CA PRO A 142 -6.24 26.32 32.62
C PRO A 142 -4.89 25.66 32.33
N LEU A 143 -4.28 26.01 31.20
CA LEU A 143 -2.88 25.72 30.90
C LEU A 143 -2.03 26.24 32.08
N SER A 144 -1.68 25.34 32.99
CA SER A 144 -0.67 25.61 34.01
C SER A 144 0.65 25.75 33.27
N MET A 145 1.05 26.99 33.01
CA MET A 145 2.42 27.31 32.61
C MET A 145 3.36 26.65 33.62
N PRO A 146 4.37 25.87 33.19
CA PRO A 146 5.38 25.39 34.11
C PRO A 146 6.07 26.61 34.75
N SER A 147 5.84 26.81 36.05
CA SER A 147 6.34 27.91 36.87
C SER A 147 7.84 27.79 37.22
N SER A 148 8.59 27.05 36.42
CA SER A 148 10.05 26.96 36.55
C SER A 148 10.68 27.83 35.47
N PRO A 149 11.42 28.89 35.83
CA PRO A 149 12.19 29.63 34.85
C PRO A 149 13.13 28.65 34.16
N VAL A 150 13.02 28.55 32.83
CA VAL A 150 13.94 27.81 31.98
C VAL A 150 15.35 28.28 32.32
N SER A 151 16.11 27.42 33.02
CA SER A 151 17.51 27.68 33.29
C SER A 151 18.25 27.47 31.98
N ILE A 152 18.54 28.58 31.30
CA ILE A 152 19.39 28.59 30.11
C ILE A 152 20.78 28.12 30.58
N PRO A 153 21.31 26.98 30.09
CA PRO A 153 22.66 26.59 30.42
C PRO A 153 23.64 27.66 29.91
N PRO A 154 24.73 27.96 30.65
CA PRO A 154 25.67 29.00 30.27
C PRO A 154 26.22 28.71 28.87
N ARG A 155 26.18 29.72 28.01
CA ARG A 155 26.76 29.70 26.65
C ARG A 155 28.23 29.29 26.77
N VAL A 156 28.59 28.16 26.16
CA VAL A 156 30.00 27.73 26.04
C VAL A 156 30.75 28.86 25.33
N PRO A 157 31.87 29.35 25.88
CA PRO A 157 32.66 30.38 25.20
C PRO A 157 33.13 29.82 23.85
N GLU A 158 32.81 30.56 22.79
CA GLU A 158 33.37 30.34 21.45
C GLU A 158 34.89 30.28 21.59
N HIS A 159 35.47 29.14 21.22
CA HIS A 159 36.90 29.05 21.04
C HIS A 159 37.27 30.01 19.91
N ASP A 160 37.95 31.08 20.29
CA ASP A 160 38.66 32.00 19.42
C ASP A 160 39.67 31.18 18.61
N GLU A 161 39.31 30.88 17.36
CA GLU A 161 40.27 30.45 16.36
C GLU A 161 41.09 31.68 15.94
N THR A 162 42.12 31.97 16.73
CA THR A 162 43.26 32.80 16.30
C THR A 162 44.57 32.10 16.61
N GLU A 163 45.30 31.82 15.52
CA GLU A 163 46.75 31.57 15.40
C GLU A 163 47.30 30.32 16.12
N VAL A 164 47.92 29.36 15.43
CA VAL A 164 49.16 29.44 14.63
C VAL A 164 49.17 28.38 13.53
#